data_AF-A0A482W329-F1
#
_entry.id   AF-A0A482W329-F1
#
_cell.length_a   1.000
_cell.length_b   1.000
_cell.length_c   1.000
_cell.angle_alpha   90.00
_cell.angle_beta   90.00
_cell.angle_gamma   90.00
#
_symmetry.space_group_name_H-M   'P 1'
#
loop_
_entity.id
_entity.type
_entity.pdbx_description
1 polymer ?
#
loop_
_entity_poly.entity_id
_entity_poly.type
_entity_poly.pdbx_seq_one_letter_code
_entity_poly.pdbx_strand_id
1 'polypeptide(L)'
;MFSNTMRGMSRILQTLRRKCHTRHRKKPKFGTRFLLDKSKVFSFNAWDDVEWDEEQEKEAQIKVQANSEVRFPPNVIERYENEADKYWDAFYDVHTNRFFKDRHWLFTEFPELAVGDTESKKILEIGCGVGNTIHPLLQQSKNPDLFVYGCDFSAKAIEILKEAPEYDNSRCNAFVLDATQEVWEVPFEDNSIDIVVLIFVLSAINPLKYKMEQNRELLLVVFL
;
A
#
# COMPACT_ATOMS: atom_id res chain seq x y z
N MET A 1 13.68 -6.66 -63.02
CA MET A 1 12.99 -7.82 -62.44
C MET A 1 13.02 -7.71 -60.92
N PHE A 2 11.84 -7.60 -60.33
CA PHE A 2 11.52 -7.79 -58.90
C PHE A 2 11.99 -6.72 -57.89
N SER A 3 11.34 -5.56 -57.98
CA SER A 3 10.70 -4.95 -56.81
C SER A 3 9.52 -5.82 -56.40
N ASN A 4 9.52 -6.38 -55.18
CA ASN A 4 8.34 -6.68 -54.34
C ASN A 4 8.65 -7.81 -53.33
N THR A 5 9.16 -7.49 -52.15
CA THR A 5 8.98 -8.38 -50.96
C THR A 5 9.02 -7.62 -49.64
N MET A 6 8.37 -6.45 -49.58
CA MET A 6 8.13 -5.69 -48.33
C MET A 6 6.64 -5.36 -48.17
N ARG A 7 5.75 -6.35 -48.34
CA ARG A 7 4.30 -6.20 -48.07
C ARG A 7 3.67 -7.44 -47.39
N GLY A 8 4.46 -8.27 -46.72
CA GLY A 8 3.96 -9.50 -46.06
C GLY A 8 3.85 -9.46 -44.53
N MET A 9 4.67 -8.65 -43.84
CA MET A 9 4.80 -8.76 -42.37
C MET A 9 4.05 -7.69 -41.56
N SER A 10 3.26 -6.83 -42.22
CA SER A 10 2.44 -5.82 -41.52
C SER A 10 1.03 -6.30 -41.15
N ARG A 11 0.60 -7.51 -41.57
CA ARG A 11 -0.77 -8.01 -41.34
C ARG A 11 -0.90 -9.10 -40.27
N ILE A 12 0.20 -9.56 -39.65
CA ILE A 12 0.16 -10.64 -38.64
C ILE A 12 0.45 -10.13 -37.21
N LEU A 13 0.79 -8.84 -37.03
CA LEU A 13 0.98 -8.22 -35.72
C LEU A 13 -0.25 -7.45 -35.18
N GLN A 14 -1.40 -7.52 -35.85
CA GLN A 14 -2.64 -6.89 -35.38
C GLN A 14 -3.57 -7.82 -34.57
N THR A 15 -3.29 -9.12 -34.49
CA THR A 15 -4.26 -10.09 -33.93
C THR A 15 -3.90 -10.67 -32.56
N LEU A 16 -2.87 -10.14 -31.89
CA LEU A 16 -2.55 -10.48 -30.49
C LEU A 16 -2.39 -9.25 -29.59
N ARG A 17 -3.13 -8.17 -29.86
CA ARG A 17 -3.62 -7.36 -28.74
C ARG A 17 -4.59 -8.25 -27.98
N ARG A 18 -4.11 -8.99 -26.98
CA ARG A 18 -4.97 -9.46 -25.89
C ARG A 18 -5.68 -8.20 -25.39
N LYS A 19 -6.91 -7.98 -25.85
CA LYS A 19 -7.80 -6.98 -25.29
C LYS A 19 -7.87 -7.36 -23.81
N CYS A 20 -7.21 -6.60 -22.97
CA CYS A 20 -7.40 -6.70 -21.53
C CYS A 20 -8.91 -6.46 -21.33
N HIS A 21 -9.68 -7.54 -21.14
CA HIS A 21 -11.14 -7.50 -21.14
C HIS A 21 -11.72 -6.64 -20.01
N THR A 22 -10.88 -6.16 -19.11
CA THR A 22 -11.21 -5.29 -17.99
C THR A 22 -11.09 -3.80 -18.31
N ARG A 23 -10.38 -3.38 -19.37
CA ARG A 23 -10.09 -1.95 -19.66
C ARG A 23 -11.31 -1.08 -19.99
N HIS A 24 -12.43 -1.67 -20.39
CA HIS A 24 -13.63 -0.94 -20.83
C HIS A 24 -14.89 -1.30 -20.05
N ARG A 25 -14.76 -2.05 -18.95
CA ARG A 25 -15.90 -2.42 -18.10
C ARG A 25 -15.93 -1.51 -16.89
N LYS A 26 -17.11 -1.00 -16.55
CA LYS A 26 -17.34 -0.33 -15.27
C LYS A 26 -17.14 -1.39 -14.17
N LYS A 27 -16.13 -1.19 -13.31
CA LYS A 27 -15.91 -2.07 -12.16
C LYS A 27 -17.12 -1.96 -11.21
N PRO A 28 -17.58 -3.07 -10.61
CA PRO A 28 -18.53 -3.01 -9.50
C PRO A 28 -17.92 -2.23 -8.33
N LYS A 29 -18.76 -1.71 -7.43
CA LYS A 29 -18.28 -1.08 -6.20
C LYS A 29 -17.57 -2.14 -5.35
N PHE A 30 -16.51 -1.74 -4.64
CA PHE A 30 -15.78 -2.64 -3.75
C PHE A 30 -16.73 -3.33 -2.76
N GLY A 31 -16.51 -4.64 -2.52
CA GLY A 31 -17.29 -5.46 -1.60
C GLY A 31 -18.73 -5.77 -2.05
N THR A 32 -19.18 -5.38 -3.24
CA THR A 32 -20.56 -5.63 -3.70
C THR A 32 -20.69 -6.79 -4.68
N ARG A 33 -19.60 -7.49 -5.01
CA ARG A 33 -19.59 -8.58 -5.99
C ARG A 33 -19.38 -9.90 -5.26
N PHE A 34 -20.32 -10.83 -5.40
CA PHE A 34 -20.20 -12.21 -4.91
C PHE A 34 -19.76 -13.14 -6.04
N LEU A 35 -18.81 -14.04 -5.76
CA LEU A 35 -18.36 -15.03 -6.74
C LEU A 35 -19.32 -16.24 -6.79
N LEU A 36 -20.47 -16.07 -7.44
CA LEU A 36 -21.44 -17.15 -7.61
C LEU A 36 -21.02 -18.18 -8.69
N ASP A 37 -20.13 -17.79 -9.59
CA ASP A 37 -19.67 -18.60 -10.73
C ASP A 37 -18.14 -18.61 -10.77
N LYS A 38 -17.56 -19.77 -10.44
CA LYS A 38 -16.09 -19.98 -10.37
C LYS A 38 -15.38 -19.69 -11.69
N SER A 39 -16.06 -19.74 -12.84
CA SER A 39 -15.45 -19.39 -14.13
C SER A 39 -15.14 -17.90 -14.28
N LYS A 40 -15.75 -17.05 -13.43
CA LYS A 40 -15.64 -15.59 -13.49
C LYS A 40 -14.57 -15.01 -12.57
N VAL A 41 -13.76 -15.83 -11.90
CA VAL A 41 -12.67 -15.40 -10.99
C VAL A 41 -11.80 -14.30 -11.60
N PHE A 42 -11.43 -14.43 -12.88
CA PHE A 42 -10.55 -13.46 -13.56
C PHE A 42 -11.29 -12.35 -14.32
N SER A 43 -12.61 -12.24 -14.16
CA SER A 43 -13.45 -11.29 -14.92
C SER A 43 -13.32 -9.85 -14.42
N PHE A 44 -13.17 -9.66 -13.11
CA PHE A 44 -12.71 -8.44 -12.47
C PHE A 44 -11.60 -8.83 -11.51
N ASN A 45 -10.48 -8.11 -11.57
CA ASN A 45 -9.32 -8.40 -10.76
C ASN A 45 -9.55 -7.89 -9.34
N ALA A 46 -9.46 -8.85 -8.41
CA ALA A 46 -9.47 -8.79 -6.96
C ALA A 46 -10.79 -8.31 -6.32
N TRP A 47 -11.15 -9.01 -5.23
CA TRP A 47 -12.18 -8.65 -4.25
C TRP A 47 -13.62 -9.01 -4.61
N ASP A 48 -13.85 -10.28 -4.96
CA ASP A 48 -15.16 -10.87 -4.72
C ASP A 48 -15.31 -11.13 -3.21
N ASP A 49 -16.49 -10.82 -2.66
CA ASP A 49 -16.87 -11.28 -1.34
C ASP A 49 -17.05 -12.80 -1.44
N VAL A 50 -16.17 -13.51 -0.76
CA VAL A 50 -16.09 -14.98 -0.76
C VAL A 50 -16.26 -15.41 0.68
N GLU A 51 -17.39 -16.05 0.96
CA GLU A 51 -17.57 -16.78 2.21
C GLU A 51 -16.59 -17.95 2.23
N TRP A 52 -15.84 -18.07 3.31
CA TRP A 52 -14.89 -19.15 3.50
C TRP A 52 -15.64 -20.39 3.96
N ASP A 53 -15.34 -21.52 3.32
CA ASP A 53 -15.75 -22.81 3.85
C ASP A 53 -14.79 -23.29 4.96
N GLU A 54 -15.22 -24.32 5.70
CA GLU A 54 -14.46 -24.89 6.82
C GLU A 54 -13.07 -25.41 6.38
N GLU A 55 -12.93 -25.87 5.13
CA GLU A 55 -11.67 -26.38 4.59
C GLU A 55 -10.68 -25.23 4.36
N GLN A 56 -11.14 -24.15 3.73
CA GLN A 56 -10.35 -22.94 3.51
C GLN A 56 -9.90 -22.31 4.83
N GLU A 57 -10.80 -22.23 5.82
CA GLU A 57 -10.47 -21.69 7.14
C GLU A 57 -9.38 -22.53 7.81
N LYS A 58 -9.54 -23.86 7.79
CA LYS A 58 -8.55 -24.78 8.35
C LYS A 58 -7.20 -24.68 7.63
N GLU A 59 -7.19 -24.57 6.31
CA GLU A 59 -5.95 -24.38 5.54
C GLU A 59 -5.24 -23.08 5.92
N ALA A 60 -5.97 -21.97 6.10
CA ALA A 60 -5.37 -20.73 6.56
C ALA A 60 -4.82 -20.85 7.97
N GLN A 61 -5.55 -21.48 8.89
CA GLN A 61 -5.06 -21.72 10.26
C GLN A 61 -3.75 -22.51 10.26
N ILE A 62 -3.64 -23.55 9.43
CA ILE A 62 -2.40 -24.33 9.28
C ILE A 62 -1.24 -23.44 8.78
N LYS A 63 -1.49 -22.58 7.78
CA LYS A 63 -0.48 -21.67 7.24
C LYS A 63 -0.05 -20.61 8.25
N VAL A 64 -1.00 -20.06 9.01
CA VAL A 64 -0.72 -19.11 10.10
C VAL A 64 0.13 -19.78 11.17
N GLN A 65 -0.21 -21.00 11.58
CA GLN A 65 0.56 -21.75 12.56
C GLN A 65 2.00 -21.98 12.09
N ALA A 66 2.18 -22.43 10.85
CA ALA A 66 3.49 -22.67 10.26
C ALA A 66 4.34 -21.38 10.12
N ASN A 67 3.71 -20.25 9.84
CA ASN A 67 4.38 -18.93 9.80
C ASN A 67 4.69 -18.38 11.19
N SER A 68 3.94 -18.78 12.21
CA SER A 68 4.12 -18.34 13.60
C SER A 68 5.21 -19.12 14.34
N GLU A 69 5.78 -20.15 13.72
CA GLU A 69 6.88 -20.92 14.30
C GLU A 69 8.12 -20.05 14.49
N VAL A 70 8.60 -19.98 15.73
CA VAL A 70 9.85 -19.26 16.06
C VAL A 70 11.03 -20.08 15.57
N ARG A 71 11.68 -19.60 14.49
CA ARG A 71 12.82 -20.29 13.84
C ARG A 71 14.19 -19.82 14.30
N PHE A 72 14.26 -18.68 15.00
CA PHE A 72 15.50 -18.06 15.43
C PHE A 72 15.71 -18.18 16.95
N PRO A 73 16.96 -18.26 17.42
CA PRO A 73 17.24 -18.21 18.85
C PRO A 73 16.94 -16.81 19.41
N PRO A 74 16.64 -16.69 20.72
CA PRO A 74 16.18 -15.43 21.32
C PRO A 74 17.10 -14.23 21.09
N ASN A 75 18.43 -14.44 21.13
CA ASN A 75 19.42 -13.37 20.93
C ASN A 75 19.39 -12.79 19.51
N VAL A 76 19.01 -13.60 18.51
CA VAL A 76 18.89 -13.15 17.12
C VAL A 76 17.60 -12.36 16.93
N ILE A 77 16.50 -12.80 17.57
CA ILE A 77 15.23 -12.08 17.56
C ILE A 77 15.40 -10.71 18.21
N GLU A 78 15.99 -10.66 19.40
CA GLU A 78 16.26 -9.40 20.12
C GLU A 78 17.11 -8.44 19.29
N ARG A 79 18.10 -8.96 18.56
CA ARG A 79 18.90 -8.15 17.63
C ARG A 79 18.05 -7.58 16.49
N TYR A 80 17.22 -8.40 15.84
CA TYR A 80 16.34 -7.92 14.77
C TYR A 80 15.35 -6.87 15.25
N GLU A 81 14.87 -6.98 16.48
CA GLU A 81 13.98 -6.00 17.11
C GLU A 81 14.71 -4.68 17.42
N ASN A 82 15.91 -4.75 18.00
CA ASN A 82 16.66 -3.58 18.44
C ASN A 82 17.41 -2.86 17.32
N GLU A 83 17.70 -3.53 16.21
CA GLU A 83 18.40 -2.99 15.04
C GLU A 83 17.50 -2.85 13.80
N ALA A 84 16.17 -2.95 13.98
CA ALA A 84 15.21 -2.89 12.88
C ALA A 84 15.36 -1.61 12.04
N ASP A 85 15.69 -0.48 12.67
CA ASP A 85 15.94 0.82 12.03
C ASP A 85 17.08 0.71 11.01
N LYS A 86 18.20 0.13 11.43
CA LYS A 86 19.40 -0.05 10.59
C LYS A 86 19.10 -0.95 9.39
N TYR A 87 18.27 -1.97 9.56
CA TYR A 87 17.91 -2.87 8.47
C TYR A 87 17.02 -2.18 7.44
N TRP A 88 16.09 -1.34 7.87
CA TRP A 88 15.26 -0.54 6.97
C TRP A 88 16.07 0.56 6.26
N ASP A 89 16.95 1.26 6.97
CA ASP A 89 17.86 2.24 6.36
C ASP A 89 18.74 1.59 5.30
N ALA A 90 19.38 0.45 5.62
CA ALA A 90 20.20 -0.30 4.66
C ALA A 90 19.39 -0.79 3.44
N PHE A 91 18.12 -1.15 3.65
CA PHE A 91 17.22 -1.52 2.56
C PHE A 91 16.99 -0.35 1.61
N TYR A 92 16.69 0.85 2.14
CA TYR A 92 16.45 2.03 1.32
C TYR A 92 17.71 2.62 0.69
N ASP A 93 18.87 2.45 1.31
CA ASP A 93 20.16 2.79 0.68
C ASP A 93 20.41 1.98 -0.61
N VAL A 94 20.07 0.70 -0.60
CA VAL A 94 20.26 -0.18 -1.77
C VAL A 94 19.20 0.05 -2.84
N HIS A 95 17.94 0.22 -2.42
CA HIS A 95 16.81 0.17 -3.35
C HIS A 95 16.26 1.54 -3.76
N THR A 96 16.56 2.60 -3.01
CA THR A 96 16.08 3.97 -3.25
C THR A 96 14.56 4.00 -3.50
N ASN A 97 14.10 4.57 -4.61
CA ASN A 97 12.69 4.68 -4.98
C ASN A 97 12.18 3.58 -5.92
N ARG A 98 12.91 2.47 -6.11
CA ARG A 98 12.66 1.52 -7.21
C ARG A 98 12.02 0.20 -6.80
N PHE A 99 11.95 -0.10 -5.50
CA PHE A 99 11.47 -1.40 -5.03
C PHE A 99 9.95 -1.51 -5.05
N PHE A 100 9.26 -0.58 -4.38
CA PHE A 100 7.82 -0.57 -4.32
C PHE A 100 7.24 0.17 -5.51
N LYS A 101 6.07 -0.29 -5.98
CA LYS A 101 5.32 0.38 -7.05
C LYS A 101 4.35 1.38 -6.45
N ASP A 102 4.11 2.45 -7.19
CA ASP A 102 3.11 3.45 -6.83
C ASP A 102 1.72 2.85 -6.70
N ARG A 103 1.06 3.14 -5.58
CA ARG A 103 -0.19 2.52 -5.15
C ARG A 103 -1.43 3.18 -5.78
N HIS A 104 -1.37 3.45 -7.09
CA HIS A 104 -2.48 4.03 -7.86
C HIS A 104 -3.81 3.27 -7.75
N TRP A 105 -3.75 1.97 -7.43
CA TRP A 105 -4.93 1.14 -7.25
C TRP A 105 -5.74 1.56 -6.01
N LEU A 106 -5.10 2.16 -5.00
CA LEU A 106 -5.71 2.53 -3.73
C LEU A 106 -6.90 3.48 -3.94
N PHE A 107 -6.78 4.42 -4.88
CA PHE A 107 -7.82 5.40 -5.20
C PHE A 107 -9.01 4.84 -5.96
N THR A 108 -8.84 3.65 -6.56
CA THR A 108 -9.96 2.91 -7.17
C THR A 108 -10.76 2.18 -6.11
N GLU A 109 -10.07 1.61 -5.11
CA GLU A 109 -10.70 0.77 -4.07
C GLU A 109 -11.23 1.60 -2.89
N PHE A 110 -10.58 2.73 -2.58
CA PHE A 110 -10.91 3.66 -1.50
C PHE A 110 -11.13 5.08 -2.05
N PRO A 111 -12.29 5.35 -2.69
CA PRO A 111 -12.62 6.67 -3.24
C PRO A 111 -12.53 7.81 -2.22
N GLU A 112 -12.74 7.51 -0.93
CA GLU A 112 -12.63 8.43 0.20
C GLU A 112 -11.25 9.09 0.33
N LEU A 113 -10.21 8.46 -0.22
CA LEU A 113 -8.85 9.01 -0.24
C LEU A 113 -8.67 10.08 -1.32
N ALA A 114 -9.36 9.99 -2.47
CA ALA A 114 -8.83 10.61 -3.70
C ALA A 114 -9.76 11.46 -4.56
N VAL A 115 -11.08 11.54 -4.31
CA VAL A 115 -11.95 12.15 -5.34
C VAL A 115 -12.95 13.16 -4.82
N GLY A 116 -12.80 14.41 -5.30
CA GLY A 116 -13.88 15.40 -5.39
C GLY A 116 -14.31 16.06 -4.09
N ASP A 117 -13.62 15.76 -2.99
CA ASP A 117 -13.91 16.35 -1.70
C ASP A 117 -13.37 17.79 -1.66
N THR A 118 -14.23 18.75 -1.30
CA THR A 118 -13.85 20.14 -1.04
C THR A 118 -13.63 20.38 0.46
N GLU A 119 -13.86 19.37 1.30
CA GLU A 119 -13.64 19.46 2.73
C GLU A 119 -12.15 19.30 3.06
N SER A 120 -11.67 20.10 4.01
CA SER A 120 -10.33 19.94 4.57
C SER A 120 -10.14 18.52 5.08
N LYS A 121 -9.03 17.87 4.72
CA LYS A 121 -8.76 16.48 5.09
C LYS A 121 -7.30 16.27 5.44
N LYS A 122 -7.06 15.55 6.54
CA LYS A 122 -5.72 15.17 7.01
C LYS A 122 -5.59 13.66 7.04
N ILE A 123 -4.56 13.15 6.37
CA ILE A 123 -4.29 11.71 6.28
C ILE A 123 -2.94 11.43 6.92
N LEU A 124 -2.85 10.36 7.73
CA LEU A 124 -1.59 9.83 8.23
C LEU A 124 -1.29 8.50 7.54
N GLU A 125 -0.17 8.40 6.84
CA GLU A 125 0.38 7.11 6.38
C GLU A 125 1.53 6.69 7.30
N ILE A 126 1.32 5.60 8.05
CA ILE A 126 2.36 4.94 8.83
C ILE A 126 3.06 3.94 7.90
N GLY A 127 4.40 3.90 7.95
CA GLY A 127 5.23 3.14 7.02
C GLY A 127 5.12 3.66 5.59
N CYS A 128 5.21 4.98 5.41
CA CYS A 128 5.06 5.62 4.11
C CYS A 128 6.21 5.32 3.13
N GLY A 129 7.35 4.84 3.66
CA GLY A 129 8.57 4.61 2.90
C GLY A 129 8.99 5.86 2.14
N VAL A 130 9.22 5.67 0.84
CA VAL A 130 9.61 6.74 -0.10
C VAL A 130 8.41 7.39 -0.80
N GLY A 131 7.20 7.27 -0.24
CA GLY A 131 6.01 7.99 -0.70
C GLY A 131 5.26 7.37 -1.89
N ASN A 132 5.37 6.06 -2.13
CA ASN A 132 4.65 5.39 -3.22
C ASN A 132 3.11 5.47 -3.11
N THR A 133 2.57 5.88 -1.97
CA THR A 133 1.14 6.24 -1.82
C THR A 133 0.95 7.75 -1.83
N ILE A 134 1.77 8.49 -1.07
CA ILE A 134 1.72 9.95 -0.92
C ILE A 134 1.81 10.67 -2.27
N HIS A 135 2.83 10.37 -3.07
CA HIS A 135 3.04 11.05 -4.35
C HIS A 135 1.84 10.92 -5.29
N PRO A 136 1.36 9.71 -5.63
CA PRO A 136 0.23 9.60 -6.55
C PRO A 136 -1.08 10.12 -5.91
N LEU A 137 -1.23 10.11 -4.58
CA LEU A 137 -2.37 10.70 -3.89
C LEU A 137 -2.42 12.22 -4.09
N LEU A 138 -1.31 12.90 -3.84
CA LEU A 138 -1.21 14.36 -3.99
C LEU A 138 -1.34 14.79 -5.45
N GLN A 139 -0.81 14.01 -6.39
CA GLN A 139 -0.93 14.26 -7.83
C GLN A 139 -2.36 14.13 -8.35
N GLN A 140 -3.15 13.19 -7.81
CA GLN A 140 -4.53 12.95 -8.27
C GLN A 140 -5.57 13.79 -7.54
N SER A 141 -5.30 14.14 -6.27
CA SER A 141 -6.21 14.93 -5.47
C SER A 141 -6.34 16.36 -5.98
N LYS A 142 -7.57 16.77 -6.26
CA LYS A 142 -7.92 18.16 -6.60
C LYS A 142 -8.25 19.01 -5.38
N ASN A 143 -8.22 18.43 -4.18
CA ASN A 143 -8.54 19.12 -2.94
C ASN A 143 -7.30 19.92 -2.48
N PRO A 144 -7.34 21.27 -2.51
CA PRO A 144 -6.23 22.08 -2.02
C PRO A 144 -6.02 21.96 -0.51
N ASP A 145 -7.06 21.58 0.24
CA ASP A 145 -7.04 21.46 1.71
C ASP A 145 -6.75 20.02 2.17
N LEU A 146 -6.32 19.14 1.26
CA LEU A 146 -5.77 17.83 1.61
C LEU A 146 -4.31 18.00 2.08
N PHE A 147 -4.05 17.59 3.31
CA PHE A 147 -2.72 17.50 3.90
C PHE A 147 -2.37 16.06 4.29
N VAL A 148 -1.16 15.61 3.95
CA VAL A 148 -0.71 14.24 4.21
C VAL A 148 0.47 14.24 5.17
N TYR A 149 0.31 13.61 6.33
CA TYR A 149 1.39 13.24 7.20
C TYR A 149 1.90 11.86 6.78
N GLY A 150 3.21 11.74 6.56
CA GLY A 150 3.86 10.46 6.30
C GLY A 150 4.85 10.17 7.40
N CYS A 151 4.87 8.95 7.92
CA CYS A 151 5.95 8.54 8.78
C CYS A 151 6.49 7.16 8.43
N ASP A 152 7.77 6.97 8.70
CA ASP A 152 8.48 5.72 8.51
C ASP A 152 9.52 5.57 9.61
N PHE A 153 9.85 4.33 9.94
CA PHE A 153 10.89 4.05 10.92
C PHE A 153 12.28 4.36 10.37
N SER A 154 12.45 4.26 9.05
CA SER A 154 13.70 4.58 8.35
C SER A 154 13.87 6.08 8.14
N ALA A 155 14.90 6.66 8.74
CA ALA A 155 15.33 8.02 8.45
C ALA A 155 15.72 8.18 6.98
N LYS A 156 16.32 7.13 6.39
CA LYS A 156 16.70 7.13 4.98
C LYS A 156 15.51 7.22 4.04
N ALA A 157 14.43 6.50 4.33
CA ALA A 157 13.20 6.56 3.54
C ALA A 157 12.61 7.98 3.53
N ILE A 158 12.56 8.62 4.70
CA ILE A 158 12.05 9.99 4.86
C ILE A 158 12.93 11.01 4.14
N GLU A 159 14.26 10.84 4.17
CA GLU A 159 15.19 11.67 3.39
C GLU A 159 14.88 11.56 1.89
N ILE A 160 14.83 10.35 1.35
CA ILE A 160 14.56 10.10 -0.08
C ILE A 160 13.19 10.68 -0.49
N LEU A 161 12.17 10.51 0.36
CA LEU A 161 10.84 11.08 0.15
C LEU A 161 10.89 12.61 0.04
N LYS A 162 11.61 13.28 0.95
CA LYS A 162 11.73 14.75 0.96
C LYS A 162 12.58 15.31 -0.17
N GLU A 163 13.53 14.54 -0.69
CA GLU A 163 14.37 14.91 -1.84
C GLU A 163 13.65 14.75 -3.19
N ALA A 164 12.53 14.03 -3.22
CA ALA A 164 11.75 13.83 -4.44
C ALA A 164 11.26 15.19 -5.00
N PRO A 165 11.42 15.46 -6.30
CA PRO A 165 10.94 16.72 -6.91
C PRO A 165 9.45 16.98 -6.74
N GLU A 166 8.67 15.92 -6.56
CA GLU A 166 7.22 15.96 -6.35
C GLU A 166 6.83 16.21 -4.90
N TYR A 167 7.79 16.29 -3.97
CA TYR A 167 7.53 16.54 -2.56
C TYR A 167 7.13 18.00 -2.33
N ASP A 168 5.90 18.20 -1.84
CA ASP A 168 5.34 19.52 -1.59
C ASP A 168 5.13 19.72 -0.08
N ASN A 169 5.97 20.55 0.54
CA ASN A 169 5.90 20.89 1.97
C ASN A 169 4.58 21.59 2.36
N SER A 170 3.86 22.18 1.41
CA SER A 170 2.56 22.83 1.69
C SER A 170 1.42 21.82 1.81
N ARG A 171 1.61 20.60 1.28
CA ARG A 171 0.59 19.55 1.26
C ARG A 171 1.01 18.26 1.96
N CYS A 172 2.26 18.16 2.38
CA CYS A 172 2.82 16.98 3.00
C CYS A 172 3.86 17.30 4.07
N ASN A 173 3.84 16.54 5.17
CA ASN A 173 4.91 16.51 6.16
C ASN A 173 5.32 15.08 6.48
N ALA A 174 6.51 14.70 6.02
CA ALA A 174 7.13 13.42 6.31
C ALA A 174 8.06 13.50 7.53
N PHE A 175 8.02 12.52 8.44
CA PHE A 175 8.86 12.50 9.64
C PHE A 175 9.21 11.07 10.05
N VAL A 176 10.29 10.93 10.81
CA VAL A 176 10.71 9.61 11.34
C VAL A 176 9.86 9.28 12.55
N LEU A 177 9.29 8.09 12.59
CA LEU A 177 8.49 7.61 13.72
C LEU A 177 8.67 6.10 13.91
N ASP A 178 8.98 5.70 15.13
CA ASP A 178 8.79 4.33 15.58
C ASP A 178 7.35 4.17 16.11
N ALA A 179 6.49 3.56 15.31
CA ALA A 179 5.09 3.33 15.66
C ALA A 179 4.91 2.37 16.86
N THR A 180 5.98 1.76 17.37
CA THR A 180 5.95 0.87 18.54
C THR A 180 6.19 1.60 19.88
N GLN A 181 6.56 2.89 19.83
CA GLN A 181 6.75 3.70 21.03
C GLN A 181 5.44 4.00 21.75
N GLU A 182 5.52 4.18 23.07
CA GLU A 182 4.35 4.49 23.92
C GLU A 182 3.81 5.91 23.72
N VAL A 183 4.71 6.85 23.40
CA VAL A 183 4.38 8.26 23.19
C VAL A 183 4.96 8.65 21.84
N TRP A 184 4.12 9.21 20.97
CA TRP A 184 4.55 9.68 19.66
C TRP A 184 4.79 11.18 19.68
N GLU A 185 5.96 11.60 19.22
CA GLU A 185 6.26 13.00 18.94
C GLU A 185 5.85 13.33 17.50
N VAL A 186 4.60 13.77 17.34
CA VAL A 186 3.98 13.99 16.03
C VAL A 186 3.78 15.47 15.73
N PRO A 187 3.90 15.90 14.45
CA PRO A 187 3.73 17.30 14.06
C PRO A 187 2.25 17.68 13.83
N PHE A 188 1.34 17.12 14.62
CA PHE A 188 -0.10 17.37 14.53
C PHE A 188 -0.76 17.20 15.90
N GLU A 189 -1.95 17.77 16.05
CA GLU A 189 -2.73 17.73 17.30
C GLU A 189 -3.46 16.39 17.45
N ASP A 190 -3.74 15.99 18.69
CA ASP A 190 -4.56 14.81 18.98
C ASP A 190 -5.96 14.93 18.36
N ASN A 191 -6.50 13.81 17.85
CA ASN A 191 -7.81 13.74 17.20
C ASN A 191 -7.97 14.70 16.01
N SER A 192 -6.88 14.99 15.29
CA SER A 192 -6.89 15.87 14.11
C SER A 192 -6.68 15.14 12.77
N ILE A 193 -6.58 13.82 12.78
CA ILE A 193 -6.38 12.98 11.59
C ILE A 193 -7.71 12.33 11.20
N ASP A 194 -8.09 12.43 9.92
CA ASP A 194 -9.36 11.88 9.45
C ASP A 194 -9.22 10.42 9.01
N ILE A 195 -8.06 10.06 8.45
CA ILE A 195 -7.78 8.73 7.90
C ILE A 195 -6.37 8.30 8.26
N VAL A 196 -6.22 7.08 8.77
CA VAL A 196 -4.91 6.44 8.99
C VAL A 196 -4.74 5.29 8.02
N VAL A 197 -3.65 5.30 7.26
CA VAL A 197 -3.29 4.29 6.26
C VAL A 197 -2.11 3.47 6.77
N LEU A 198 -2.27 2.15 6.81
CA LEU A 198 -1.20 1.19 7.10
C LEU A 198 -1.17 0.11 6.03
N ILE A 199 -0.10 0.09 5.23
CA ILE A 199 0.09 -0.91 4.16
C ILE A 199 1.42 -1.62 4.40
N PHE A 200 1.38 -2.93 4.65
CA PHE A 200 2.54 -3.78 5.00
C PHE A 200 3.28 -3.44 6.31
N VAL A 201 2.72 -2.56 7.16
CA VAL A 201 3.38 -2.13 8.40
C VAL A 201 3.26 -3.17 9.50
N LEU A 202 2.04 -3.65 9.77
CA LEU A 202 1.79 -4.52 10.92
C LEU A 202 2.62 -5.79 10.82
N SER A 203 2.73 -6.40 9.63
CA SER A 203 3.58 -7.58 9.40
C SER A 203 5.07 -7.39 9.73
N ALA A 204 5.56 -6.16 9.84
CA ALA A 204 6.94 -5.84 10.20
C ALA A 204 7.13 -5.51 11.70
N ILE A 205 6.05 -5.49 12.48
CA ILE A 205 6.07 -5.16 13.91
C ILE A 205 5.80 -6.42 14.72
N ASN A 206 6.53 -6.59 15.82
CA ASN A 206 6.28 -7.66 16.77
C ASN A 206 4.84 -7.61 17.28
N PRO A 207 4.07 -8.71 17.22
CA PRO A 207 2.69 -8.69 17.70
C PRO A 207 2.51 -8.30 19.17
N LEU A 208 3.53 -8.54 20.00
CA LEU A 208 3.51 -8.13 21.41
C LEU A 208 3.67 -6.61 21.60
N LYS A 209 4.16 -5.91 20.56
CA LYS A 209 4.26 -4.46 20.52
C LYS A 209 3.01 -3.79 19.92
N TYR A 210 2.05 -4.56 19.40
CA TYR A 210 0.76 -4.01 19.01
C TYR A 210 0.00 -3.53 20.26
N LYS A 211 0.14 -2.24 20.58
CA LYS A 211 -0.72 -1.59 21.58
C LYS A 211 -1.94 -0.95 20.90
N MET A 212 -2.62 -1.72 20.04
CA MET A 212 -3.83 -1.27 19.34
C MET A 212 -5.07 -1.41 20.24
N GLU A 213 -4.98 -0.90 21.47
CA GLU A 213 -6.16 -0.51 22.25
C GLU A 213 -6.15 1.02 22.28
N GLN A 214 -6.95 1.69 21.44
CA GLN A 214 -7.85 2.79 21.87
C GLN A 214 -8.40 3.76 20.81
N ASN A 215 -7.90 3.86 19.58
CA ASN A 215 -8.45 4.87 18.65
C ASN A 215 -9.42 4.29 17.61
N ARG A 216 -10.71 4.60 17.76
CA ARG A 216 -11.80 4.29 16.83
C ARG A 216 -11.84 5.27 15.65
N GLU A 217 -10.71 5.49 15.00
CA GLU A 217 -10.66 6.23 13.73
C GLU A 217 -10.63 5.22 12.57
N LEU A 218 -11.04 5.65 11.37
CA LEU A 218 -11.07 4.81 10.17
C LEU A 218 -9.64 4.33 9.84
N LEU A 219 -9.32 3.14 10.35
CA LEU A 219 -8.05 2.46 10.13
C LEU A 219 -8.12 1.71 8.80
N LEU A 220 -7.51 2.26 7.76
CA LEU A 220 -7.35 1.54 6.51
C LEU A 220 -6.11 0.65 6.61
N VAL A 221 -6.32 -0.60 7.02
CA VAL A 221 -5.30 -1.64 7.00
C VAL A 221 -5.43 -2.44 5.72
N VAL A 222 -4.44 -2.31 4.83
CA VAL A 222 -4.35 -3.18 3.65
C VAL A 222 -3.24 -4.21 3.88
N PHE A 223 -3.66 -5.45 4.13
CA PHE A 223 -2.80 -6.61 3.97
C PHE A 223 -2.85 -7.06 2.50
N LEU A 224 -1.71 -7.16 1.83
CA LEU A 224 -1.59 -7.88 0.56
C LEU A 224 -0.65 -9.07 0.72
#